data_AF-A0A6I1I5D5-F1
#
_entry.id   AF-A0A6I1I5D5-F1
#
_cell.length_a   1.000
_cell.length_b   1.000
_cell.length_c   1.000
_cell.angle_alpha   90.00
_cell.angle_beta   90.00
_cell.angle_gamma   90.00
#
_symmetry.space_group_name_H-M   'P 1'
#
loop_
_entity.id
_entity.type
_entity.pdbx_description
1 polymer ?
#
loop_
_entity_poly.entity_id
_entity_poly.type
_entity_poly.pdbx_seq_one_letter_code
_entity_poly.pdbx_strand_id
1 'polypeptide(L)'
;MKRGVLLLSCCLVFPSVQAARACPGFPALAASGEALLAQVRALPPAGIDREVQACAPRTVIDFAYSGGVLCRFGAGTEAVEAATAAVTRLADGGELVEYLYLFPYAPDSHARLLALLAARFNQVDKAAWPAFLQGATPGKETTALFTHGGFYISLGKPTEGDPAAWYSNVIFEKVDMPALGVRKVCQEGRDG
;
A
#
# COMPACT_ATOMS: atom_id res chain seq x y z
N MET A 1 -9.48 47.83 49.57
CA MET A 1 -10.32 47.31 48.47
C MET A 1 -9.49 46.35 47.64
N LYS A 2 -9.72 45.03 47.77
CA LYS A 2 -9.04 43.98 46.98
C LYS A 2 -9.78 43.82 45.66
N ARG A 3 -9.13 44.06 44.52
CA ARG A 3 -9.64 43.72 43.18
C ARG A 3 -8.87 42.50 42.67
N GLY A 4 -9.55 41.35 42.66
CA GLY A 4 -9.04 40.12 42.09
C GLY A 4 -9.09 40.17 40.56
N VAL A 5 -7.98 39.81 39.93
CA VAL A 5 -7.89 39.58 38.49
C VAL A 5 -7.95 38.07 38.30
N LEU A 6 -9.08 37.59 37.77
CA LEU A 6 -9.24 36.24 37.24
C LEU A 6 -8.45 36.14 35.94
N LEU A 7 -7.34 35.39 35.97
CA LEU A 7 -6.67 34.93 34.76
C LEU A 7 -7.49 33.78 34.18
N LEU A 8 -8.24 34.08 33.12
CA LEU A 8 -8.86 33.06 32.26
C LEU A 8 -7.76 32.21 31.62
N SER A 9 -7.67 30.97 32.08
CA SER A 9 -6.90 29.91 31.44
C SER A 9 -7.55 29.59 30.10
N CYS A 10 -7.01 30.14 29.00
CA CYS A 10 -7.37 29.74 27.64
C CYS A 10 -6.79 28.35 27.39
N CYS A 11 -7.60 27.31 27.61
CA CYS A 11 -7.33 25.98 27.08
C CYS A 11 -7.36 26.03 25.56
N LEU A 12 -6.21 26.25 24.93
CA LEU A 12 -5.99 25.95 23.52
C LEU A 12 -6.12 24.43 23.36
N VAL A 13 -7.29 23.97 22.94
CA VAL A 13 -7.46 22.60 22.43
C VAL A 13 -6.77 22.59 21.07
N PHE A 14 -5.48 22.27 21.06
CA PHE A 14 -4.80 21.91 19.82
C PHE A 14 -5.52 20.67 19.27
N PRO A 15 -6.04 20.69 18.02
CA PRO A 15 -6.39 19.45 17.37
C PRO A 15 -5.11 18.62 17.38
N SER A 16 -5.14 17.49 18.08
CA SER A 16 -4.01 16.59 18.13
C SER A 16 -3.73 16.22 16.68
N VAL A 17 -2.64 16.71 16.10
CA VAL A 17 -2.12 16.21 14.83
C VAL A 17 -1.81 14.75 15.11
N GLN A 18 -2.78 13.89 14.81
CA GLN A 18 -2.69 12.48 15.13
C GLN A 18 -1.59 11.93 14.24
N ALA A 19 -0.42 11.72 14.84
CA ALA A 19 0.75 11.33 14.10
C ALA A 19 0.41 10.04 13.34
N ALA A 20 0.61 10.05 12.01
CA ALA A 20 0.28 8.92 11.13
C ALA A 20 0.69 7.57 11.75
N ARG A 21 -0.18 6.57 11.69
CA ARG A 21 0.14 5.25 12.25
C ARG A 21 1.03 4.46 11.29
N ALA A 22 1.75 3.47 11.81
CA ALA A 22 2.45 2.52 10.96
C ALA A 22 1.47 1.87 9.97
N CYS A 23 1.91 1.67 8.72
CA CYS A 23 1.09 1.03 7.71
C CYS A 23 0.71 -0.40 8.16
N PRO A 24 -0.60 -0.75 8.16
CA PRO A 24 -1.06 -2.09 8.48
C PRO A 24 -0.38 -3.19 7.66
N GLY A 25 -0.30 -4.41 8.18
CA GLY A 25 0.36 -5.49 7.44
C GLY A 25 1.86 -5.26 7.18
N PHE A 26 2.44 -4.22 7.78
CA PHE A 26 3.87 -3.95 7.78
C PHE A 26 4.34 -3.62 9.21
N PRO A 27 5.48 -4.16 9.68
CA PRO A 27 6.37 -5.10 9.00
C PRO A 27 5.87 -6.55 8.98
N ALA A 28 4.74 -6.85 9.61
CA ALA A 28 4.18 -8.19 9.69
C ALA A 28 3.12 -8.39 8.61
N LEU A 29 3.36 -9.33 7.68
CA LEU A 29 2.36 -9.66 6.65
C LEU A 29 1.05 -10.08 7.32
N ALA A 30 -0.07 -9.59 6.82
CA ALA A 30 -1.36 -9.92 7.37
C ALA A 30 -1.75 -11.38 7.06
N ALA A 31 -2.38 -12.04 8.02
CA ALA A 31 -2.80 -13.43 7.88
C ALA A 31 -4.06 -13.61 7.00
N SER A 32 -4.88 -12.58 6.84
CA SER A 32 -6.07 -12.61 5.97
C SER A 32 -6.45 -11.22 5.43
N GLY A 33 -7.23 -11.20 4.35
CA GLY A 33 -7.66 -9.96 3.70
C GLY A 33 -8.61 -9.16 4.57
N GLU A 34 -9.56 -9.83 5.23
CA GLU A 34 -10.51 -9.17 6.15
C GLU A 34 -9.81 -8.57 7.38
N ALA A 35 -8.84 -9.28 7.96
CA ALA A 35 -8.10 -8.75 9.11
C ALA A 35 -7.24 -7.53 8.73
N LEU A 36 -6.63 -7.54 7.55
CA LEU A 36 -5.89 -6.40 7.04
C LEU A 36 -6.81 -5.23 6.72
N LEU A 37 -7.93 -5.50 6.05
CA LEU A 37 -8.93 -4.50 5.72
C LEU A 37 -9.45 -3.82 6.99
N ALA A 38 -9.77 -4.57 8.05
CA ALA A 38 -10.20 -4.00 9.32
C ALA A 38 -9.15 -3.03 9.90
N GLN A 39 -7.86 -3.36 9.81
CA GLN A 39 -6.78 -2.46 10.25
C GLN A 39 -6.66 -1.21 9.37
N VAL A 40 -6.80 -1.34 8.05
CA VAL A 40 -6.79 -0.22 7.11
C VAL A 40 -7.98 0.71 7.36
N ARG A 41 -9.17 0.17 7.61
CA ARG A 41 -10.38 0.94 7.96
C ARG A 41 -10.25 1.73 9.26
N ALA A 42 -9.37 1.30 10.15
CA ALA A 42 -9.11 1.99 11.41
C ALA A 42 -8.12 3.16 11.29
N LEU A 43 -7.62 3.45 10.08
CA LEU A 43 -6.73 4.59 9.83
C LEU A 43 -7.52 5.90 9.63
N PRO A 44 -7.08 7.01 10.24
CA PRO A 44 -7.69 8.32 10.06
C PRO A 44 -6.92 9.22 9.07
N PRO A 45 -7.60 10.15 8.39
CA PRO A 45 -8.91 9.98 7.75
C PRO A 45 -8.76 9.09 6.51
N ALA A 46 -9.69 8.17 6.28
CA ALA A 46 -9.70 7.32 5.09
C ALA A 46 -11.11 7.25 4.46
N GLY A 47 -11.18 7.53 3.16
CA GLY A 47 -12.29 7.11 2.30
C GLY A 47 -12.03 5.70 1.78
N ILE A 48 -13.10 4.94 1.49
CA ILE A 48 -12.99 3.56 1.01
C ILE A 48 -13.91 3.35 -0.18
N ASP A 49 -13.31 2.91 -1.29
CA ASP A 49 -14.02 2.42 -2.46
C ASP A 49 -13.86 0.91 -2.59
N ARG A 50 -14.81 0.28 -3.27
CA ARG A 50 -14.81 -1.16 -3.52
C ARG A 50 -15.04 -1.46 -4.98
N GLU A 51 -14.18 -2.31 -5.54
CA GLU A 51 -14.32 -2.91 -6.85
C GLU A 51 -14.47 -4.42 -6.71
N VAL A 52 -15.31 -5.04 -7.53
CA VAL A 52 -15.48 -6.49 -7.61
C VAL A 52 -15.18 -6.94 -9.01
N GLN A 53 -14.23 -7.86 -9.15
CA GLN A 53 -13.86 -8.41 -10.45
C GLN A 53 -14.84 -9.51 -10.86
N ALA A 54 -15.22 -9.50 -12.14
CA ALA A 54 -16.25 -10.40 -12.67
C ALA A 54 -15.76 -11.84 -12.90
N CYS A 55 -14.47 -12.01 -13.20
CA CYS A 55 -13.86 -13.27 -13.63
C CYS A 55 -13.52 -14.19 -12.45
N ALA A 56 -13.49 -15.50 -12.67
CA ALA A 56 -13.11 -16.47 -11.66
C ALA A 56 -11.58 -16.71 -11.63
N PRO A 57 -10.97 -16.91 -10.45
CA PRO A 57 -11.56 -16.71 -9.13
C PRO A 57 -11.87 -15.23 -8.89
N ARG A 58 -13.09 -14.94 -8.42
CA ARG A 58 -13.52 -13.55 -8.22
C ARG A 58 -12.75 -12.92 -7.09
N THR A 59 -12.26 -11.71 -7.31
CA THR A 59 -11.59 -10.92 -6.28
C THR A 59 -12.41 -9.67 -5.95
N VAL A 60 -12.23 -9.19 -4.73
CA VAL A 60 -12.72 -7.90 -4.26
C VAL A 60 -11.50 -7.05 -3.95
N ILE A 61 -11.47 -5.84 -4.48
CA ILE A 61 -10.44 -4.85 -4.20
C ILE A 61 -11.08 -3.73 -3.39
N ASP A 62 -10.65 -3.58 -2.14
CA ASP A 62 -11.03 -2.47 -1.27
C ASP A 62 -9.88 -1.44 -1.30
N PHE A 63 -10.14 -0.24 -1.85
CA PHE A 63 -9.19 0.88 -1.92
C PHE A 63 -9.43 1.84 -0.77
N ALA A 64 -8.43 2.07 0.06
CA ALA A 64 -8.46 3.10 1.10
C ALA A 64 -7.56 4.27 0.71
N TYR A 65 -8.10 5.49 0.76
CA TYR A 65 -7.38 6.69 0.37
C TYR A 65 -7.59 7.81 1.37
N SER A 66 -6.62 8.72 1.47
CA SER A 66 -6.70 9.92 2.28
C SER A 66 -6.44 11.15 1.43
N GLY A 67 -7.03 12.30 1.79
CA GLY A 67 -6.62 13.60 1.24
C GLY A 67 -5.25 14.08 1.75
N GLY A 68 -4.61 13.30 2.63
CA GLY A 68 -3.26 13.52 3.15
C GLY A 68 -2.56 12.19 3.44
N VAL A 69 -1.88 12.11 4.59
CA VAL A 69 -1.15 10.90 4.98
C VAL A 69 -2.12 9.86 5.56
N LEU A 70 -2.22 8.71 4.91
CA LEU A 70 -2.99 7.56 5.38
C LEU A 70 -2.21 6.77 6.45
N CYS A 71 -0.94 6.47 6.18
CA CYS A 71 -0.05 5.77 7.10
C CYS A 71 1.42 6.05 6.79
N ARG A 72 2.32 5.63 7.69
CA ARG A 72 3.77 5.73 7.51
C ARG A 72 4.42 4.36 7.39
N PHE A 73 5.40 4.25 6.50
CA PHE A 73 6.25 3.09 6.32
C PHE A 73 7.63 3.37 6.92
N GLY A 74 8.09 2.53 7.83
CA GLY A 74 9.29 2.80 8.64
C GLY A 74 9.00 3.68 9.87
N ALA A 75 10.06 4.22 10.48
CA ALA A 75 10.00 5.03 11.69
C ALA A 75 11.01 6.19 11.64
N GLY A 76 10.78 7.23 12.44
CA GLY A 76 11.66 8.40 12.52
C GLY A 76 11.61 9.27 11.27
N THR A 77 12.69 10.01 11.01
CA THR A 77 12.83 10.92 9.87
C THR A 77 12.95 10.21 8.52
N GLU A 78 13.26 8.92 8.53
CA GLU A 78 13.39 8.09 7.33
C GLU A 78 12.06 7.44 6.91
N ALA A 79 10.98 7.69 7.66
CA ALA A 79 9.67 7.16 7.32
C ALA A 79 9.15 7.76 6.01
N VAL A 80 8.46 6.94 5.23
CA VAL A 80 7.85 7.35 3.96
C VAL A 80 6.33 7.25 4.09
N GLU A 81 5.64 8.28 3.63
CA GLU A 81 4.20 8.46 3.85
C GLU A 81 3.38 7.90 2.69
N ALA A 82 2.44 7.01 3.00
CA ALA A 82 1.49 6.48 2.03
C ALA A 82 0.22 7.32 2.07
N ALA A 83 -0.34 7.61 0.90
CA ALA A 83 -1.63 8.29 0.75
C ALA A 83 -2.77 7.31 0.41
N THR A 84 -2.42 6.11 -0.05
CA THR A 84 -3.38 5.09 -0.49
C THR A 84 -2.89 3.71 -0.11
N ALA A 85 -3.86 2.83 0.19
CA ALA A 85 -3.66 1.40 0.34
C ALA A 85 -4.75 0.65 -0.43
N ALA A 86 -4.45 -0.57 -0.89
CA ALA A 86 -5.48 -1.45 -1.43
C ALA A 86 -5.31 -2.86 -0.86
N VAL A 87 -6.44 -3.52 -0.60
CA VAL A 87 -6.49 -4.92 -0.17
C VAL A 87 -7.30 -5.70 -1.21
N THR A 88 -6.64 -6.64 -1.86
CA THR A 88 -7.22 -7.56 -2.84
C THR A 88 -7.39 -8.93 -2.20
N ARG A 89 -8.62 -9.43 -2.21
CA ARG A 89 -8.98 -10.70 -1.58
C ARG A 89 -9.92 -11.52 -2.44
N LEU A 90 -9.94 -12.83 -2.24
CA LEU A 90 -10.98 -13.67 -2.86
C LEU A 90 -12.36 -13.24 -2.36
N ALA A 91 -13.31 -13.17 -3.28
CA ALA A 91 -14.71 -12.87 -2.96
C ALA A 91 -15.32 -13.97 -2.10
N ASP A 92 -14.92 -15.23 -2.34
CA ASP A 92 -15.23 -16.36 -1.49
C ASP A 92 -14.11 -16.56 -0.45
N GLY A 93 -14.48 -16.80 0.81
CA GLY A 93 -13.53 -17.04 1.91
C GLY A 93 -12.66 -15.84 2.35
N GLY A 94 -12.56 -14.75 1.59
CA GLY A 94 -11.85 -13.52 2.00
C GLY A 94 -10.33 -13.66 2.09
N GLU A 95 -9.76 -14.70 1.46
CA GLU A 95 -8.33 -14.96 1.44
C GLU A 95 -7.55 -13.79 0.84
N LEU A 96 -6.44 -13.40 1.47
CA LEU A 96 -5.57 -12.34 0.98
C LEU A 96 -4.78 -12.82 -0.24
N VAL A 97 -4.95 -12.13 -1.36
CA VAL A 97 -4.24 -12.43 -2.62
C VAL A 97 -3.18 -11.37 -2.89
N GLU A 98 -3.49 -10.11 -2.62
CA GLU A 98 -2.55 -9.00 -2.72
C GLU A 98 -2.92 -7.89 -1.73
N TYR A 99 -1.94 -7.15 -1.26
CA TYR A 99 -2.16 -5.80 -0.73
C TYR A 99 -1.02 -4.87 -1.13
N LEU A 100 -1.31 -3.58 -1.22
CA LEU A 100 -0.32 -2.60 -1.65
C LEU A 100 -0.46 -1.25 -0.94
N TYR A 101 0.62 -0.48 -1.00
CA TYR A 101 0.69 0.91 -0.56
C TYR A 101 1.21 1.78 -1.70
N LEU A 102 0.57 2.95 -1.90
CA LEU A 102 1.02 3.97 -2.84
C LEU A 102 1.58 5.17 -2.08
N PHE A 103 2.75 5.61 -2.52
CA PHE A 103 3.51 6.72 -1.94
C PHE A 103 3.72 7.76 -3.03
N PRO A 104 3.53 9.07 -2.76
CA PRO A 104 3.92 10.11 -3.70
C PRO A 104 5.36 9.88 -4.18
N TYR A 105 5.57 9.91 -5.49
CA TYR A 105 6.89 9.62 -6.03
C TYR A 105 7.85 10.78 -5.80
N ALA A 106 8.97 10.47 -5.15
CA ALA A 106 10.17 11.28 -5.14
C ALA A 106 11.39 10.33 -5.14
N PRO A 107 12.47 10.60 -5.89
CA PRO A 107 13.63 9.71 -5.96
C PRO A 107 14.18 9.33 -4.58
N ASP A 108 14.33 10.31 -3.67
CA ASP A 108 14.85 10.07 -2.31
C ASP A 108 13.91 9.20 -1.47
N SER A 109 12.60 9.46 -1.56
CA SER A 109 11.60 8.63 -0.89
C SER A 109 11.58 7.20 -1.43
N HIS A 110 11.74 7.03 -2.75
CA HIS A 110 11.85 5.72 -3.38
C HIS A 110 13.10 4.96 -2.93
N ALA A 111 14.25 5.64 -2.87
CA ALA A 111 15.49 5.06 -2.36
C ALA A 111 15.37 4.66 -0.88
N ARG A 112 14.70 5.47 -0.05
CA ARG A 112 14.40 5.11 1.35
C ARG A 112 13.48 3.89 1.44
N LEU A 113 12.43 3.80 0.62
CA LEU A 113 11.58 2.60 0.57
C LEU A 113 12.41 1.36 0.21
N LEU A 114 13.29 1.46 -0.79
CA LEU A 114 14.19 0.38 -1.16
C LEU A 114 15.07 -0.07 0.02
N ALA A 115 15.69 0.87 0.72
CA ALA A 115 16.53 0.57 1.88
C ALA A 115 15.74 -0.07 3.03
N LEU A 116 14.54 0.44 3.32
CA LEU A 116 13.66 -0.11 4.36
C LEU A 116 13.21 -1.55 4.04
N LEU A 117 12.93 -1.84 2.77
CA LEU A 117 12.58 -3.19 2.31
C LEU A 117 13.79 -4.12 2.37
N ALA A 118 14.95 -3.70 1.87
CA ALA A 118 16.18 -4.48 1.87
C ALA A 118 16.70 -4.80 3.29
N ALA A 119 16.40 -3.94 4.27
CA ALA A 119 16.70 -4.20 5.67
C ALA A 119 15.82 -5.28 6.31
N ARG A 120 14.70 -5.67 5.67
CA ARG A 120 13.68 -6.57 6.24
C ARG A 120 13.47 -7.85 5.46
N PHE A 121 13.68 -7.83 4.16
CA PHE A 121 13.33 -8.93 3.28
C PHE A 121 14.50 -9.34 2.40
N ASN A 122 14.50 -10.61 2.00
CA ASN A 122 15.52 -11.13 1.11
C ASN A 122 15.23 -10.66 -0.32
N GLN A 123 16.18 -9.92 -0.90
CA GLN A 123 16.08 -9.46 -2.28
C GLN A 123 16.24 -10.65 -3.24
N VAL A 124 15.42 -10.66 -4.28
CA VAL A 124 15.46 -11.66 -5.34
C VAL A 124 16.25 -11.12 -6.53
N ASP A 125 17.18 -11.93 -7.02
CA ASP A 125 17.93 -11.63 -8.24
C ASP A 125 16.99 -11.45 -9.44
N LYS A 126 17.31 -10.48 -10.30
CA LYS A 126 16.47 -10.13 -11.45
C LYS A 126 16.26 -11.29 -12.42
N ALA A 127 17.25 -12.17 -12.60
CA ALA A 127 17.13 -13.35 -13.43
C ALA A 127 16.16 -14.40 -12.86
N ALA A 128 15.92 -14.35 -11.55
CA ALA A 128 14.98 -15.23 -10.84
C ALA A 128 13.58 -14.62 -10.69
N TRP A 129 13.30 -13.44 -11.26
CA TRP A 129 11.97 -12.85 -11.20
C TRP A 129 10.94 -13.71 -11.95
N PRO A 130 9.73 -13.88 -11.43
CA PRO A 130 8.65 -14.49 -12.19
C PRO A 130 8.33 -13.70 -13.47
N ALA A 131 8.08 -14.41 -14.58
CA ALA A 131 7.83 -13.79 -15.89
C ALA A 131 6.70 -12.74 -15.88
N PHE A 132 5.65 -12.97 -15.09
CA PHE A 132 4.51 -12.04 -14.99
C PHE A 132 4.87 -10.70 -14.30
N LEU A 133 5.95 -10.66 -13.51
CA LEU A 133 6.53 -9.45 -12.90
C LEU A 133 7.65 -8.83 -13.76
N GLN A 134 8.21 -9.59 -14.70
CA GLN A 134 9.17 -9.09 -15.68
C GLN A 134 8.50 -8.30 -16.80
N GLY A 135 7.26 -8.65 -17.15
CA GLY A 135 6.52 -7.99 -18.23
C GLY A 135 6.28 -6.51 -17.95
N ALA A 136 6.72 -5.64 -18.88
CA ALA A 136 6.48 -4.21 -18.81
C ALA A 136 4.98 -3.93 -18.67
N THR A 137 4.61 -3.23 -17.60
CA THR A 137 3.25 -2.71 -17.44
C THR A 137 3.33 -1.23 -17.81
N PRO A 138 2.54 -0.73 -18.77
CA PRO A 138 2.55 0.69 -19.11
C PRO A 138 2.42 1.55 -17.86
N GLY A 139 3.25 2.59 -17.77
CA GLY A 139 3.30 3.48 -16.60
C GLY A 139 4.00 2.94 -15.35
N LYS A 140 4.53 1.71 -15.31
CA LYS A 140 5.18 1.16 -14.10
C LYS A 140 6.38 0.25 -14.39
N GLU A 141 7.50 0.50 -13.71
CA GLU A 141 8.66 -0.38 -13.64
C GLU A 141 8.82 -0.95 -12.24
N THR A 142 9.03 -2.28 -12.15
CA THR A 142 9.50 -2.92 -10.91
C THR A 142 11.01 -2.69 -10.78
N THR A 143 11.43 -2.03 -9.70
CA THR A 143 12.83 -1.69 -9.43
C THR A 143 13.51 -2.69 -8.50
N ALA A 144 12.74 -3.32 -7.62
CA ALA A 144 13.23 -4.38 -6.75
C ALA A 144 12.13 -5.40 -6.46
N LEU A 145 12.55 -6.64 -6.24
CA LEU A 145 11.71 -7.74 -5.80
C LEU A 145 12.32 -8.38 -4.56
N PHE A 146 11.49 -8.69 -3.59
CA PHE A 146 11.84 -9.44 -2.39
C PHE A 146 10.87 -10.59 -2.18
N THR A 147 11.20 -11.50 -1.26
CA THR A 147 10.30 -12.58 -0.84
C THR A 147 10.24 -12.71 0.67
N HIS A 148 9.04 -12.98 1.19
CA HIS A 148 8.84 -13.30 2.59
C HIS A 148 7.53 -14.06 2.80
N GLY A 149 7.54 -15.13 3.61
CA GLY A 149 6.32 -15.77 4.09
C GLY A 149 5.31 -16.20 3.01
N GLY A 150 5.77 -16.62 1.82
CA GLY A 150 4.89 -16.99 0.71
C GLY A 150 4.41 -15.82 -0.16
N PHE A 151 4.98 -14.62 0.02
CA PHE A 151 4.69 -13.43 -0.79
C PHE A 151 5.89 -12.97 -1.60
N TYR A 152 5.63 -12.52 -2.82
CA TYR A 152 6.47 -11.59 -3.56
C TYR A 152 6.21 -10.17 -3.06
N ILE A 153 7.27 -9.40 -2.88
CA ILE A 153 7.20 -7.99 -2.45
C ILE A 153 7.90 -7.16 -3.52
N SER A 154 7.13 -6.47 -4.35
CA SER A 154 7.68 -5.65 -5.42
C SER A 154 7.65 -4.18 -5.02
N LEU A 155 8.78 -3.49 -5.23
CA LEU A 155 8.84 -2.04 -5.24
C LEU A 155 8.84 -1.60 -6.70
N GLY A 156 7.90 -0.73 -7.05
CA GLY A 156 7.84 -0.13 -8.38
C GLY A 156 7.83 1.39 -8.35
N LYS A 157 8.16 1.96 -9.50
CA LYS A 157 8.13 3.40 -9.77
C LYS A 157 7.43 3.68 -11.10
N PRO A 158 7.00 4.92 -11.33
CA PRO A 158 6.45 5.31 -12.63
C PRO A 158 7.56 5.36 -13.69
N THR A 159 7.19 5.12 -14.94
CA THR A 159 8.09 5.21 -16.11
C THR A 159 7.70 6.27 -17.12
N GLU A 160 6.43 6.67 -17.14
CA GLU A 160 5.83 7.62 -18.09
C GLU A 160 4.57 8.26 -17.50
N GLY A 161 4.06 9.33 -18.13
CA GLY A 161 2.83 10.03 -17.72
C GLY A 161 3.08 11.33 -16.93
N ASP A 162 2.01 11.88 -16.34
CA ASP A 162 2.04 13.13 -15.57
C ASP A 162 2.76 12.95 -14.22
N PRO A 163 3.88 13.67 -13.98
CA PRO A 163 4.60 13.64 -12.72
C PRO A 163 3.74 13.97 -11.49
N ALA A 164 2.68 14.76 -11.63
CA ALA A 164 1.78 15.08 -10.52
C ALA A 164 0.96 13.86 -10.04
N ALA A 165 0.81 12.85 -10.89
CA ALA A 165 0.13 11.59 -10.58
C ALA A 165 1.09 10.44 -10.26
N TRP A 166 2.41 10.69 -10.20
CA TRP A 166 3.40 9.64 -10.02
C TRP A 166 3.46 9.11 -8.59
N TYR A 167 3.48 7.78 -8.47
CA TYR A 167 3.62 7.08 -7.20
C TYR A 167 4.69 6.00 -7.24
N SER A 168 5.41 5.84 -6.13
CA SER A 168 6.05 4.55 -5.82
C SER A 168 4.98 3.61 -5.28
N ASN A 169 5.10 2.32 -5.57
CA ASN A 169 4.22 1.32 -4.98
C ASN A 169 4.98 0.14 -4.42
N VAL A 170 4.58 -0.25 -3.21
CA VAL A 170 5.02 -1.49 -2.57
C VAL A 170 3.85 -2.45 -2.64
N ILE A 171 4.00 -3.54 -3.38
CA ILE A 171 2.97 -4.56 -3.55
C ILE A 171 3.45 -5.87 -2.91
N PHE A 172 2.62 -6.42 -2.05
CA PHE A 172 2.76 -7.74 -1.47
C PHE A 172 1.76 -8.67 -2.14
N GLU A 173 2.24 -9.67 -2.85
CA GLU A 173 1.43 -10.55 -3.69
C GLU A 173 1.73 -12.02 -3.36
N LYS A 174 0.69 -12.83 -3.21
CA LYS A 174 0.86 -14.24 -2.85
C LYS A 174 1.49 -15.02 -4.00
N VAL A 175 2.51 -15.84 -3.69
CA VAL A 175 3.32 -16.55 -4.70
C VAL A 175 2.53 -17.62 -5.45
N ASP A 176 1.68 -18.37 -4.75
CA ASP A 176 0.85 -19.45 -5.29
C ASP A 176 -0.44 -18.95 -5.96
N MET A 177 -0.80 -17.68 -5.73
CA MET A 177 -2.00 -17.06 -6.26
C MET A 177 -1.75 -15.58 -6.55
N PRO A 178 -0.94 -15.25 -7.59
CA PRO A 178 -0.60 -13.86 -7.85
C PRO A 178 -1.80 -13.09 -8.41
N ALA A 179 -2.25 -12.04 -7.72
CA ALA A 179 -3.37 -11.20 -8.14
C ALA A 179 -3.14 -10.51 -9.50
N LEU A 180 -1.91 -10.08 -9.83
CA LEU A 180 -1.52 -9.57 -11.14
C LEU A 180 -1.52 -10.67 -12.20
N GLY A 181 -1.19 -11.90 -11.82
CA GLY A 181 -1.35 -13.08 -12.69
C GLY A 181 -2.83 -13.35 -12.98
N VAL A 182 -3.68 -13.34 -11.94
CA VAL A 182 -5.13 -13.55 -12.06
C VAL A 182 -5.81 -12.42 -12.84
N ARG A 183 -5.46 -11.15 -12.58
CA ARG A 183 -6.02 -9.96 -13.26
C ARG A 183 -5.68 -9.89 -14.75
N LYS A 184 -4.48 -10.33 -15.15
CA LYS A 184 -4.04 -10.33 -16.57
C LYS A 184 -4.74 -11.42 -17.41
N VAL A 185 -5.23 -12.51 -16.79
CA VAL A 185 -5.94 -13.60 -17.49
C VAL A 185 -7.39 -13.23 -17.81
N CYS A 186 -7.92 -12.16 -17.23
CA CYS A 186 -9.19 -11.55 -17.59
C CYS A 186 -9.09 -10.84 -18.97
N GLN A 187 -8.84 -11.57 -20.06
CA GLN A 187 -9.17 -11.04 -21.39
C GLN A 187 -10.68 -10.84 -21.45
N GLU A 188 -11.11 -9.63 -21.83
CA GLU A 188 -12.49 -9.41 -22.25
C GLU A 188 -12.82 -10.46 -23.32
N GLY A 189 -13.98 -11.11 -23.21
CA GLY A 189 -14.47 -12.08 -24.19
C GLY A 189 -14.82 -11.41 -25.53
N ARG A 190 -13.80 -10.89 -26.22
CA ARG A 190 -13.82 -10.40 -27.59
C ARG A 190 -12.56 -10.87 -28.30
N ASP A 191 -12.42 -12.18 -28.41
CA ASP A 191 -11.69 -12.83 -29.49
C ASP A 191 -12.39 -14.17 -29.74
N GLY A 192 -13.52 -14.08 -30.45
CA GLY A 192 -14.25 -15.17 -31.07
C GLY A 192 -14.50 -14.81 -32.53
#